data_AF-A0A3P1XVY8-F1
#
_entry.id   AF-A0A3P1XVY8-F1
#
_cell.length_a   1.000
_cell.length_b   1.000
_cell.length_c   1.000
_cell.angle_alpha   90.00
_cell.angle_beta   90.00
_cell.angle_gamma   90.00
#
_symmetry.space_group_name_H-M   'P 1'
#
loop_
_entity.id
_entity.type
_entity.pdbx_description
1 polymer ?
#
loop_
_entity_poly.entity_id
_entity_poly.type
_entity_poly.pdbx_seq_one_letter_code
_entity_poly.pdbx_strand_id
1 'polypeptide(L)'
;ANAEYFITDAAGVERKKPAEINTVEGSVTVQVADASSNALAPENRSEYKVGIYLYDKAGNRIELSRRSVIDRVKPDDIIQVQDATTGSWVTYQSGMTVFQNPISVRVLRKKSDFTAVNGSKYGWADSNFQTSDSTYNIYTFKYIYPNVGDTYHEFQTLAGGVRRIHHNSLNFTPAPAMEIAPKIVAKEMYRSDTSEWLTQASISVKTATISRIKVTAEPRPYVQKFRTV
;
A
#
# COMPACT_ATOMS: atom_id res chain seq x y z
N ALA A 1 -15.26 28.53 -20.18
CA ALA A 1 -15.09 27.10 -20.48
C ALA A 1 -15.46 26.36 -19.21
N ASN A 2 -16.30 25.35 -19.33
CA ASN A 2 -16.72 24.49 -18.23
C ASN A 2 -16.48 23.04 -18.65
N ALA A 3 -16.24 22.19 -17.67
CA ALA A 3 -16.05 20.77 -17.90
C ALA A 3 -16.96 19.97 -16.97
N GLU A 4 -17.45 18.84 -17.46
CA GLU A 4 -18.19 17.87 -16.67
C GLU A 4 -17.54 16.51 -16.81
N TYR A 5 -17.39 15.81 -15.70
CA TYR A 5 -17.13 14.39 -15.71
C TYR A 5 -18.44 13.64 -15.81
N PHE A 6 -18.45 12.61 -16.64
CA PHE A 6 -19.59 11.73 -16.78
C PHE A 6 -19.17 10.27 -16.67
N ILE A 7 -20.14 9.49 -16.23
CA ILE A 7 -20.05 8.04 -16.17
C ILE A 7 -21.37 7.44 -16.63
N THR A 8 -21.31 6.45 -17.52
CA THR A 8 -22.47 5.73 -18.04
C THR A 8 -22.34 4.27 -17.64
N ASP A 9 -23.38 3.74 -16.97
CA ASP A 9 -23.46 2.33 -16.59
C ASP A 9 -23.91 1.43 -17.76
N ALA A 10 -23.97 0.13 -17.50
CA ALA A 10 -24.37 -0.87 -18.50
C ALA A 10 -25.82 -0.70 -18.99
N ALA A 11 -26.69 -0.11 -18.16
CA ALA A 11 -28.07 0.20 -18.53
C ALA A 11 -28.18 1.51 -19.35
N GLY A 12 -27.07 2.21 -19.57
CA GLY A 12 -27.04 3.47 -20.32
C GLY A 12 -27.38 4.70 -19.46
N VAL A 13 -27.49 4.55 -18.13
CA VAL A 13 -27.79 5.69 -17.25
C VAL A 13 -26.52 6.49 -17.05
N GLU A 14 -26.57 7.75 -17.49
CA GLU A 14 -25.47 8.70 -17.38
C GLU A 14 -25.61 9.53 -16.09
N ARG A 15 -24.52 9.59 -15.33
CA ARG A 15 -24.40 10.43 -14.13
C ARG A 15 -23.24 11.39 -14.31
N LYS A 16 -23.40 12.64 -13.87
CA LYS A 16 -22.45 13.74 -14.11
C LYS A 16 -22.05 14.44 -12.84
N LYS A 17 -20.86 15.05 -12.88
CA LYS A 17 -20.38 15.99 -11.87
C LYS A 17 -19.57 17.10 -12.57
N PRO A 18 -19.60 18.34 -12.08
CA PRO A 18 -18.64 19.36 -12.52
C PRO A 18 -17.19 18.86 -12.38
N ALA A 19 -16.35 19.16 -13.37
CA ALA A 19 -14.92 18.86 -13.34
C ALA A 19 -14.11 20.16 -13.35
N GLU A 20 -13.01 20.18 -12.61
CA GLU A 20 -12.16 21.36 -12.49
C GLU A 20 -11.23 21.48 -13.70
N ILE A 21 -11.21 22.68 -14.30
CA ILE A 21 -10.29 23.03 -15.38
C ILE A 21 -9.11 23.80 -14.78
N ASN A 22 -7.92 23.23 -14.89
CA ASN A 22 -6.68 23.95 -14.62
C ASN A 22 -6.26 24.69 -15.90
N THR A 23 -6.46 26.01 -15.92
CA THR A 23 -6.12 26.86 -17.07
C THR A 23 -4.63 27.15 -17.20
N VAL A 24 -3.84 26.93 -16.13
CA VAL A 24 -2.38 27.13 -16.16
C VAL A 24 -1.70 25.94 -16.82
N GLU A 25 -2.12 24.73 -16.49
CA GLU A 25 -1.57 23.48 -17.03
C GLU A 25 -2.30 22.98 -18.29
N GLY A 26 -3.47 23.54 -18.61
CA GLY A 26 -4.29 23.09 -19.73
C GLY A 26 -4.90 21.70 -19.49
N SER A 27 -5.25 21.37 -18.25
CA SER A 27 -5.72 20.04 -17.85
C SER A 27 -7.11 20.09 -17.22
N VAL A 28 -7.86 18.98 -17.31
CA VAL A 28 -9.10 18.76 -16.57
C VAL A 28 -8.87 17.58 -15.64
N THR A 29 -9.15 17.74 -14.36
CA THR A 29 -8.89 16.70 -13.36
C THR A 29 -10.13 16.41 -12.53
N VAL A 30 -10.26 15.13 -12.16
CA VAL A 30 -11.27 14.66 -11.20
C VAL A 30 -10.58 13.69 -10.26
N GLN A 31 -10.82 13.87 -8.97
CA GLN A 31 -10.27 12.98 -7.95
C GLN A 31 -10.86 11.57 -8.11
N VAL A 32 -10.02 10.55 -8.02
CA VAL A 32 -10.45 9.14 -8.20
C VAL A 32 -11.57 8.76 -7.23
N ALA A 33 -11.52 9.26 -5.99
CA ALA A 33 -12.56 9.00 -4.98
C ALA A 33 -13.92 9.55 -5.40
N ASP A 34 -13.95 10.68 -6.10
CA ASP A 34 -15.18 11.26 -6.63
C ASP A 34 -15.66 10.51 -7.88
N ALA A 35 -14.76 10.31 -8.84
CA ALA A 35 -15.03 9.64 -10.11
C ALA A 35 -15.55 8.22 -9.91
N SER A 36 -15.09 7.54 -8.85
CA SER A 36 -15.52 6.20 -8.46
C SER A 36 -16.43 6.19 -7.24
N SER A 37 -17.09 7.29 -6.89
CA SER A 37 -18.06 7.32 -5.78
C SER A 37 -19.29 6.45 -6.07
N ASN A 38 -19.97 5.98 -5.02
CA ASN A 38 -21.22 5.21 -5.18
C ASN A 38 -22.36 6.04 -5.81
N ALA A 39 -22.32 7.37 -5.70
CA ALA A 39 -23.30 8.24 -6.33
C ALA A 39 -23.18 8.25 -7.86
N LEU A 40 -21.95 8.16 -8.39
CA LEU A 40 -21.68 8.15 -9.82
C LEU A 40 -21.62 6.73 -10.39
N ALA A 41 -21.04 5.78 -9.66
CA ALA A 41 -20.92 4.37 -10.04
C ALA A 41 -21.53 3.46 -8.95
N PRO A 42 -22.86 3.33 -8.88
CA PRO A 42 -23.50 2.56 -7.80
C PRO A 42 -23.12 1.08 -7.81
N GLU A 43 -22.93 0.49 -8.99
CA GLU A 43 -22.50 -0.90 -9.11
C GLU A 43 -20.98 -1.02 -8.91
N ASN A 44 -20.58 -1.87 -7.98
CA ASN A 44 -19.19 -2.23 -7.81
C ASN A 44 -18.83 -3.43 -8.71
N ARG A 45 -17.55 -3.57 -9.08
CA ARG A 45 -17.08 -4.62 -10.00
C ARG A 45 -17.89 -4.61 -11.30
N SER A 46 -17.90 -3.44 -11.93
CA SER A 46 -18.61 -3.21 -13.19
C SER A 46 -17.77 -2.36 -14.15
N GLU A 47 -18.06 -2.47 -15.43
CA GLU A 47 -17.44 -1.67 -16.48
C GLU A 47 -18.33 -0.49 -16.85
N TYR A 48 -17.73 0.70 -16.87
CA TYR A 48 -18.39 1.94 -17.15
C TYR A 48 -17.78 2.62 -18.37
N LYS A 49 -18.58 3.38 -19.11
CA LYS A 49 -18.03 4.41 -20.02
C LYS A 49 -17.79 5.65 -19.17
N VAL A 50 -16.54 6.09 -19.07
CA VAL A 50 -16.14 7.28 -18.31
C VAL A 50 -15.56 8.32 -19.24
N GLY A 51 -15.79 9.59 -18.96
CA GLY A 51 -15.26 10.64 -19.82
C GLY A 51 -15.41 12.05 -19.26
N ILE A 52 -14.94 12.99 -20.06
CA ILE A 52 -15.08 14.42 -19.83
C ILE A 52 -15.86 15.03 -21.00
N TYR A 53 -16.85 15.83 -20.67
CA TYR A 53 -17.42 16.82 -21.56
C TYR A 53 -16.72 18.16 -21.33
N LEU A 54 -16.18 18.74 -22.40
CA LEU A 54 -15.60 20.08 -22.37
C LEU A 54 -16.45 21.02 -23.21
N TYR A 55 -16.79 22.17 -22.63
CA TYR A 55 -17.66 23.15 -23.22
C TYR A 55 -16.92 24.47 -23.46
N ASP A 56 -17.12 25.04 -24.64
CA ASP A 56 -16.64 26.38 -24.98
C ASP A 56 -17.57 27.48 -24.40
N LYS A 57 -17.24 28.75 -24.65
CA LYS A 57 -18.07 29.88 -24.18
C LYS A 57 -19.41 29.98 -24.91
N ALA A 58 -19.52 29.42 -26.11
CA ALA A 58 -20.74 29.42 -26.92
C ALA A 58 -21.67 28.23 -26.59
N GLY A 59 -21.22 27.30 -25.74
CA GLY A 59 -21.96 26.10 -25.36
C GLY A 59 -21.70 24.89 -26.26
N ASN A 60 -20.78 24.97 -27.23
CA ASN A 60 -20.39 23.80 -28.01
C ASN A 60 -19.62 22.83 -27.12
N ARG A 61 -19.83 21.52 -27.34
CA ARG A 61 -19.28 20.45 -26.51
C ARG A 61 -18.47 19.45 -27.31
N ILE A 62 -17.30 19.07 -26.78
CA ILE A 62 -16.56 17.89 -27.19
C ILE A 62 -16.61 16.81 -26.10
N GLU A 63 -16.56 15.55 -26.51
CA GLU A 63 -16.50 14.38 -25.62
C GLU A 63 -15.14 13.69 -25.76
N LEU A 64 -14.51 13.40 -24.62
CA LEU A 64 -13.42 12.44 -24.54
C LEU A 64 -13.82 11.31 -23.59
N SER A 65 -13.85 10.07 -24.06
CA SER A 65 -14.31 8.95 -23.25
C SER A 65 -13.58 7.64 -23.51
N ARG A 66 -13.63 6.75 -22.52
CA ARG A 66 -13.09 5.39 -22.57
C ARG A 66 -13.92 4.44 -21.73
N ARG A 67 -13.76 3.13 -21.97
CA ARG A 67 -14.24 2.10 -21.04
C ARG A 67 -13.25 1.97 -19.88
N SER A 68 -13.78 1.86 -18.66
CA SER A 68 -12.98 1.69 -17.46
C SER A 68 -13.73 0.82 -16.45
N VAL A 69 -12.99 -0.03 -15.76
CA VAL A 69 -13.54 -0.91 -14.73
C VAL A 69 -13.36 -0.28 -13.37
N ILE A 70 -14.42 -0.35 -12.56
CA ILE A 70 -14.38 0.04 -11.15
C ILE A 70 -14.45 -1.22 -10.31
N ASP A 71 -13.37 -1.49 -9.57
CA ASP A 71 -13.31 -2.52 -8.52
C ASP A 71 -12.89 -1.86 -7.21
N ARG A 72 -13.85 -1.68 -6.31
CA ARG A 72 -13.61 -1.15 -4.95
C ARG A 72 -13.27 -2.25 -3.96
N VAL A 73 -13.31 -3.52 -4.37
CA VAL A 73 -13.03 -4.64 -3.48
C VAL A 73 -11.57 -5.05 -3.59
N LYS A 74 -10.89 -5.10 -2.46
CA LYS A 74 -9.60 -5.78 -2.36
C LYS A 74 -9.88 -7.21 -1.94
N PRO A 75 -9.41 -8.24 -2.68
CA PRO A 75 -9.58 -9.61 -2.22
C PRO A 75 -8.90 -9.84 -0.86
N ASP A 76 -9.32 -10.90 -0.19
CA ASP A 76 -8.77 -11.26 1.11
C ASP A 76 -7.34 -11.79 1.00
N ASP A 77 -6.61 -11.66 2.10
CA ASP A 77 -5.34 -12.36 2.31
C ASP A 77 -5.30 -12.95 3.72
N ILE A 78 -4.46 -13.97 3.87
CA ILE A 78 -4.22 -14.63 5.15
C ILE A 78 -2.76 -14.41 5.51
N ILE A 79 -2.52 -13.85 6.69
CA ILE A 79 -1.16 -13.74 7.23
C ILE A 79 -0.89 -14.98 8.08
N GLN A 80 0.26 -15.60 7.85
CA GLN A 80 0.76 -16.70 8.67
C GLN A 80 2.16 -16.41 9.17
N VAL A 81 2.46 -16.94 10.34
CA VAL A 81 3.74 -16.81 11.02
C VAL A 81 4.29 -18.20 11.25
N GLN A 82 5.59 -18.38 11.02
CA GLN A 82 6.20 -19.66 11.30
C GLN A 82 6.47 -19.76 12.81
N ASP A 83 5.93 -20.79 13.44
CA ASP A 83 6.35 -21.21 14.76
C ASP A 83 7.72 -21.87 14.64
N ALA A 84 8.76 -21.23 15.17
CA ALA A 84 10.12 -21.72 15.10
C ALA A 84 10.36 -22.99 15.95
N THR A 85 9.48 -23.31 16.90
CA THR A 85 9.61 -24.50 17.74
C THR A 85 9.15 -25.77 17.02
N THR A 86 8.13 -25.64 16.16
CA THR A 86 7.53 -26.75 15.41
C THR A 86 7.84 -26.71 13.91
N GLY A 87 8.36 -25.60 13.40
CA GLY A 87 8.55 -25.32 11.98
C GLY A 87 7.25 -25.04 11.22
N SER A 88 6.09 -25.12 11.89
CA SER A 88 4.76 -25.04 11.28
C SER A 88 4.34 -23.60 11.03
N TRP A 89 3.54 -23.39 9.99
CA TRP A 89 2.94 -22.09 9.71
C TRP A 89 1.57 -22.00 10.37
N VAL A 90 1.40 -21.02 11.25
CA VAL A 90 0.16 -20.76 11.99
C VAL A 90 -0.44 -19.44 11.54
N THR A 91 -1.78 -19.35 11.53
CA THR A 91 -2.47 -18.09 11.19
C THR A 91 -2.15 -17.03 12.23
N TYR A 92 -1.78 -15.84 11.76
CA TYR A 92 -1.44 -14.72 12.62
C TYR A 92 -2.61 -14.33 13.51
N GLN A 93 -2.32 -14.11 14.79
CA GLN A 93 -3.21 -13.49 15.76
C GLN A 93 -2.43 -12.41 16.49
N SER A 94 -3.07 -11.25 16.74
CA SER A 94 -2.43 -10.17 17.48
C SER A 94 -2.00 -10.63 18.87
N GLY A 95 -0.74 -10.39 19.23
CA GLY A 95 -0.17 -10.79 20.52
C GLY A 95 0.26 -12.26 20.59
N MET A 96 0.28 -12.98 19.46
CA MET A 96 0.78 -14.36 19.45
C MET A 96 2.25 -14.43 19.90
N THR A 97 2.60 -15.51 20.60
CA THR A 97 3.96 -15.74 21.05
C THR A 97 4.86 -16.14 19.88
N VAL A 98 6.06 -15.56 19.84
CA VAL A 98 7.09 -15.86 18.83
C VAL A 98 8.39 -16.24 19.50
N PHE A 99 9.12 -17.15 18.88
CA PHE A 99 10.26 -17.84 19.52
C PHE A 99 11.61 -17.53 18.86
N GLN A 100 11.60 -16.81 17.74
CA GLN A 100 12.81 -16.48 16.98
C GLN A 100 12.73 -15.09 16.36
N ASN A 101 13.89 -14.43 16.27
CA ASN A 101 14.10 -13.20 15.54
C ASN A 101 15.21 -13.41 14.48
N PRO A 102 15.01 -13.03 13.21
CA PRO A 102 13.80 -12.48 12.60
C PRO A 102 12.64 -13.48 12.55
N ILE A 103 11.42 -12.97 12.73
CA ILE A 103 10.17 -13.72 12.62
C ILE A 103 9.89 -13.98 11.13
N SER A 104 9.63 -15.24 10.75
CA SER A 104 9.17 -15.58 9.39
C SER A 104 7.67 -15.29 9.28
N VAL A 105 7.29 -14.41 8.34
CA VAL A 105 5.89 -14.09 8.06
C VAL A 105 5.62 -14.37 6.58
N ARG A 106 4.43 -14.86 6.27
CA ARG A 106 3.97 -15.02 4.89
C ARG A 106 2.55 -14.52 4.72
N VAL A 107 2.26 -14.01 3.52
CA VAL A 107 0.95 -13.58 3.07
C VAL A 107 0.48 -14.55 2.00
N LEU A 108 -0.68 -15.17 2.22
CA LEU A 108 -1.32 -16.09 1.31
C LEU A 108 -2.46 -15.36 0.60
N ARG A 109 -2.44 -15.38 -0.72
CA ARG A 109 -3.51 -14.82 -1.57
C ARG A 109 -4.04 -15.93 -2.46
N LYS A 110 -5.36 -16.17 -2.44
CA LYS A 110 -5.97 -17.27 -3.20
C LYS A 110 -5.69 -17.09 -4.69
N LYS A 111 -5.27 -18.15 -5.37
CA LYS A 111 -5.01 -18.12 -6.82
C LYS A 111 -6.25 -17.73 -7.61
N SER A 112 -7.43 -18.17 -7.17
CA SER A 112 -8.73 -17.80 -7.77
C SER A 112 -9.04 -16.30 -7.75
N ASP A 113 -8.35 -15.52 -6.91
CA ASP A 113 -8.58 -14.08 -6.82
C ASP A 113 -7.63 -13.28 -7.74
N PHE A 114 -6.75 -13.95 -8.50
CA PHE A 114 -5.90 -13.32 -9.49
C PHE A 114 -6.59 -13.27 -10.85
N THR A 115 -6.60 -12.10 -11.47
CA THR A 115 -7.20 -11.84 -12.79
C THR A 115 -6.65 -12.75 -13.89
N ALA A 116 -5.35 -13.08 -13.83
CA ALA A 116 -4.71 -14.02 -14.75
C ALA A 116 -5.24 -15.47 -14.63
N VAL A 117 -5.84 -15.83 -13.50
CA VAL A 117 -6.36 -17.18 -13.22
C VAL A 117 -7.88 -17.23 -13.40
N ASN A 118 -8.59 -16.22 -12.91
CA ASN A 118 -10.05 -16.20 -12.93
C ASN A 118 -10.66 -15.62 -14.23
N GLY A 119 -9.83 -15.07 -15.13
CA GLY A 119 -10.26 -14.53 -16.42
C GLY A 119 -11.12 -13.26 -16.31
N SER A 120 -11.30 -12.71 -15.11
CA SER A 120 -12.09 -11.50 -14.87
C SER A 120 -11.21 -10.26 -14.83
N LYS A 121 -11.85 -9.07 -14.83
CA LYS A 121 -11.18 -7.78 -14.63
C LYS A 121 -11.09 -7.40 -13.13
N TYR A 122 -11.38 -8.33 -12.22
CA TYR A 122 -11.53 -8.08 -10.78
C TYR A 122 -10.54 -8.90 -9.95
N GLY A 123 -9.90 -8.25 -8.98
CA GLY A 123 -8.94 -8.89 -8.07
C GLY A 123 -7.46 -8.58 -8.36
N TRP A 124 -6.58 -9.45 -7.87
CA TRP A 124 -5.12 -9.26 -7.89
C TRP A 124 -4.57 -9.29 -9.32
N ALA A 125 -3.57 -8.44 -9.59
CA ALA A 125 -2.89 -8.38 -10.87
C ALA A 125 -1.36 -8.26 -10.76
N ASP A 126 -0.83 -8.05 -9.56
CA ASP A 126 0.61 -8.06 -9.35
C ASP A 126 1.20 -9.49 -9.41
N SER A 127 2.51 -9.55 -9.66
CA SER A 127 3.33 -10.77 -9.61
C SER A 127 4.16 -10.87 -8.32
N ASN A 128 3.76 -10.16 -7.25
CA ASN A 128 4.53 -10.05 -6.02
C ASN A 128 4.31 -11.26 -5.09
N PHE A 129 4.90 -12.40 -5.44
CA PHE A 129 4.95 -13.64 -4.67
C PHE A 129 6.21 -14.42 -5.06
N GLN A 130 6.78 -15.22 -4.14
CA GLN A 130 7.99 -16.02 -4.44
C GLN A 130 7.66 -17.48 -4.73
N THR A 131 6.61 -18.01 -4.10
CA THR A 131 6.22 -19.42 -4.23
C THR A 131 4.71 -19.55 -4.31
N SER A 132 4.24 -20.76 -4.58
CA SER A 132 2.80 -21.06 -4.60
C SER A 132 2.56 -22.51 -4.23
N ASP A 133 1.37 -22.82 -3.70
CA ASP A 133 0.86 -24.17 -3.49
C ASP A 133 -0.35 -24.45 -4.40
N SER A 134 -1.15 -25.48 -4.15
CA SER A 134 -2.33 -25.78 -4.96
C SER A 134 -3.42 -24.70 -4.92
N THR A 135 -3.46 -23.88 -3.87
CA THR A 135 -4.56 -22.94 -3.58
C THR A 135 -4.11 -21.48 -3.55
N TYR A 136 -2.89 -21.19 -3.09
CA TYR A 136 -2.41 -19.86 -2.77
C TYR A 136 -1.13 -19.49 -3.53
N ASN A 137 -1.03 -18.21 -3.89
CA ASN A 137 0.24 -17.54 -4.15
C ASN A 137 0.78 -17.01 -2.81
N ILE A 138 2.07 -17.20 -2.56
CA ILE A 138 2.69 -16.99 -1.25
C ILE A 138 3.80 -15.95 -1.36
N TYR A 139 3.66 -14.88 -0.58
CA TYR A 139 4.70 -13.89 -0.37
C TYR A 139 5.30 -14.03 1.03
N THR A 140 6.58 -14.34 1.15
CA THR A 140 7.26 -14.52 2.44
C THR A 140 8.25 -13.39 2.70
N PHE A 141 8.28 -12.90 3.93
CA PHE A 141 9.23 -11.88 4.38
C PHE A 141 9.71 -12.15 5.81
N LYS A 142 10.78 -11.45 6.20
CA LYS A 142 11.34 -11.50 7.54
C LYS A 142 10.97 -10.22 8.28
N TYR A 143 10.34 -10.39 9.43
CA TYR A 143 10.02 -9.30 10.35
C TYR A 143 11.07 -9.27 11.47
N ILE A 144 11.67 -8.11 11.70
CA ILE A 144 12.65 -7.91 12.77
C ILE A 144 11.93 -7.28 13.97
N TYR A 145 11.96 -7.95 15.12
CA TYR A 145 11.30 -7.48 16.35
C TYR A 145 12.31 -6.85 17.34
N PRO A 146 11.98 -5.72 17.99
CA PRO A 146 10.85 -4.84 17.68
C PRO A 146 11.09 -4.06 16.38
N ASN A 147 10.04 -3.87 15.57
CA ASN A 147 10.14 -3.02 14.39
C ASN A 147 10.07 -1.55 14.81
N VAL A 148 10.98 -0.73 14.27
CA VAL A 148 11.13 0.71 14.59
C VAL A 148 10.98 1.62 13.36
N GLY A 149 10.50 1.08 12.23
CA GLY A 149 10.36 1.80 10.96
C GLY A 149 9.02 1.56 10.25
N ASP A 150 8.79 2.31 9.17
CA ASP A 150 7.65 2.14 8.28
C ASP A 150 7.99 1.16 7.15
N THR A 151 8.28 -0.09 7.51
CA THR A 151 8.49 -1.17 6.54
C THR A 151 7.15 -1.76 6.15
N TYR A 152 6.88 -1.88 4.85
CA TYR A 152 5.64 -2.46 4.35
C TYR A 152 5.88 -3.26 3.07
N HIS A 153 4.91 -4.13 2.75
CA HIS A 153 4.85 -4.89 1.52
C HIS A 153 3.54 -4.55 0.78
N GLU A 154 3.63 -4.28 -0.52
CA GLU A 154 2.49 -3.86 -1.34
C GLU A 154 2.00 -4.98 -2.27
N PHE A 155 0.68 -5.03 -2.42
CA PHE A 155 -0.04 -5.91 -3.34
C PHE A 155 -1.07 -5.08 -4.11
N GLN A 156 -1.27 -5.36 -5.39
CA GLN A 156 -2.04 -4.49 -6.28
C GLN A 156 -3.09 -5.26 -7.07
N THR A 157 -4.29 -4.69 -7.10
CA THR A 157 -5.40 -5.14 -7.95
C THR A 157 -5.30 -4.54 -9.35
N LEU A 158 -5.96 -5.14 -10.34
CA LEU A 158 -5.95 -4.64 -11.72
C LEU A 158 -6.46 -3.20 -11.82
N ALA A 159 -7.46 -2.84 -11.01
CA ALA A 159 -8.03 -1.50 -10.94
C ALA A 159 -7.12 -0.46 -10.24
N GLY A 160 -5.90 -0.84 -9.82
CA GLY A 160 -4.95 0.05 -9.16
C GLY A 160 -5.12 0.18 -7.64
N GLY A 161 -6.04 -0.58 -7.04
CA GLY A 161 -6.18 -0.64 -5.59
C GLY A 161 -4.97 -1.33 -4.94
N VAL A 162 -4.27 -0.62 -4.05
CA VAL A 162 -3.09 -1.10 -3.32
C VAL A 162 -3.46 -1.58 -1.92
N ARG A 163 -3.01 -2.78 -1.53
CA ARG A 163 -3.03 -3.29 -0.15
C ARG A 163 -1.62 -3.28 0.40
N ARG A 164 -1.44 -2.68 1.58
CA ARG A 164 -0.16 -2.59 2.28
C ARG A 164 -0.22 -3.42 3.54
N ILE A 165 0.74 -4.32 3.72
CA ILE A 165 0.98 -4.99 4.99
C ILE A 165 2.15 -4.28 5.67
N HIS A 166 1.82 -3.38 6.60
CA HIS A 166 2.83 -2.67 7.38
C HIS A 166 3.32 -3.54 8.52
N HIS A 167 4.62 -3.56 8.75
CA HIS A 167 5.21 -4.27 9.88
C HIS A 167 4.67 -3.69 11.21
N ASN A 168 4.48 -2.38 11.31
CA ASN A 168 3.91 -1.76 12.52
C ASN A 168 2.46 -2.18 12.84
N SER A 169 1.75 -2.84 11.91
CA SER A 169 0.42 -3.41 12.14
C SER A 169 0.46 -4.82 12.75
N LEU A 170 1.64 -5.45 12.79
CA LEU A 170 1.85 -6.77 13.36
C LEU A 170 2.33 -6.66 14.81
N ASN A 171 1.55 -7.23 15.72
CA ASN A 171 1.80 -7.22 17.15
C ASN A 171 2.15 -8.62 17.64
N PHE A 172 3.29 -8.75 18.31
CA PHE A 172 3.86 -10.02 18.76
C PHE A 172 4.29 -9.96 20.22
N THR A 173 4.24 -11.10 20.90
CA THR A 173 4.82 -11.27 22.23
C THR A 173 6.07 -12.14 22.14
N PRO A 174 7.28 -11.60 22.34
CA PRO A 174 8.49 -12.41 22.30
C PRO A 174 8.50 -13.40 23.48
N ALA A 175 8.88 -14.65 23.21
CA ALA A 175 9.15 -15.62 24.26
C ALA A 175 10.32 -15.14 25.15
N PRO A 176 10.39 -15.52 26.44
CA PRO A 176 11.41 -15.00 27.36
C PRO A 176 12.86 -15.21 26.90
N ALA A 177 13.14 -16.29 26.18
CA ALA A 177 14.47 -16.62 25.66
C ALA A 177 14.75 -16.08 24.26
N MET A 178 13.78 -15.42 23.61
CA MET A 178 13.95 -14.90 22.26
C MET A 178 14.83 -13.64 22.29
N GLU A 179 15.97 -13.69 21.60
CA GLU A 179 16.80 -12.50 21.39
C GLU A 179 16.06 -11.49 20.50
N ILE A 180 15.85 -10.28 21.03
CA ILE A 180 15.21 -9.19 20.29
C ILE A 180 16.26 -8.25 19.71
N ALA A 181 15.96 -7.61 18.58
CA ALA A 181 16.83 -6.66 17.91
C ALA A 181 17.07 -5.42 18.80
N PRO A 182 18.12 -4.62 18.52
CA PRO A 182 18.33 -3.34 19.18
C PRO A 182 17.09 -2.47 19.00
N LYS A 183 16.51 -1.98 20.11
CA LYS A 183 15.38 -1.07 20.04
C LYS A 183 15.90 0.35 19.96
N ILE A 184 15.65 1.02 18.84
CA ILE A 184 16.01 2.42 18.66
C ILE A 184 15.17 3.28 19.62
N VAL A 185 15.84 4.08 20.44
CA VAL A 185 15.21 5.01 21.40
C VAL A 185 15.30 6.47 20.94
N ALA A 186 16.32 6.81 20.15
CA ALA A 186 16.46 8.13 19.56
C ALA A 186 17.15 8.04 18.20
N LYS A 187 16.76 8.95 17.30
CA LYS A 187 17.41 9.13 16.00
C LYS A 187 17.53 10.61 15.69
N GLU A 188 18.75 11.02 15.41
CA GLU A 188 19.11 12.38 15.03
C GLU A 188 19.75 12.35 13.64
N MET A 189 19.48 13.37 12.83
CA MET A 189 20.14 13.57 11.55
C MET A 189 20.82 14.94 11.57
N TYR A 190 22.03 14.97 11.03
CA TYR A 190 22.83 16.19 10.94
C TYR A 190 22.54 16.92 9.63
N ARG A 191 22.02 18.14 9.72
CA ARG A 191 21.83 19.04 8.59
C ARG A 191 23.14 19.75 8.26
N SER A 192 23.68 19.51 7.07
CA SER A 192 24.94 20.10 6.65
C SER A 192 24.85 21.60 6.38
N ASP A 193 23.66 22.10 6.04
CA ASP A 193 23.41 23.51 5.72
C ASP A 193 23.25 24.38 6.97
N THR A 194 22.65 23.85 8.03
CA THR A 194 22.50 24.58 9.31
C THR A 194 23.51 24.15 10.38
N SER A 195 24.24 23.06 10.15
CA SER A 195 25.16 22.44 11.12
C SER A 195 24.49 22.00 12.44
N GLU A 196 23.22 21.61 12.37
CA GLU A 196 22.42 21.20 13.52
C GLU A 196 22.10 19.71 13.51
N TRP A 197 22.03 19.11 14.70
CA TRP A 197 21.39 17.82 14.92
C TRP A 197 19.90 18.03 15.15
N LEU A 198 19.07 17.41 14.32
CA LEU A 198 17.63 17.48 14.43
C LEU A 198 17.04 16.07 14.59
N THR A 199 15.99 15.97 15.40
CA THR A 199 15.23 14.72 15.52
C THR A 199 14.47 14.42 14.22
N GLN A 200 14.24 13.15 13.89
CA GLN A 200 13.61 12.75 12.61
C GLN A 200 12.26 13.44 12.35
N ALA A 201 11.47 13.71 13.38
CA ALA A 201 10.17 14.38 13.25
C ALA A 201 10.27 15.83 12.76
N SER A 202 11.45 16.45 12.84
CA SER A 202 11.68 17.87 12.58
C SER A 202 12.27 18.16 11.18
N ILE A 203 12.48 17.14 10.33
CA ILE A 203 13.21 17.31 9.06
C ILE A 203 12.36 16.90 7.86
N SER A 204 12.12 17.84 6.95
CA SER A 204 11.72 17.53 5.59
C SER A 204 12.95 17.11 4.78
N VAL A 205 13.07 15.81 4.49
CA VAL A 205 14.18 15.26 3.68
C VAL A 205 14.18 15.76 2.23
N LYS A 206 13.12 16.44 1.78
CA LYS A 206 13.04 17.03 0.43
C LYS A 206 13.84 18.34 0.29
N THR A 207 14.15 19.00 1.39
CA THR A 207 14.76 20.35 1.40
C THR A 207 16.04 20.42 2.23
N ALA A 208 16.49 19.31 2.80
CA ALA A 208 17.63 19.28 3.73
C ALA A 208 18.74 18.37 3.20
N THR A 209 19.98 18.86 3.23
CA THR A 209 21.18 18.06 2.94
C THR A 209 21.65 17.36 4.20
N ILE A 210 21.41 16.06 4.30
CA ILE A 210 21.80 15.24 5.46
C ILE A 210 23.13 14.55 5.18
N SER A 211 24.14 14.74 6.04
CA SER A 211 25.46 14.10 5.89
C SER A 211 25.79 13.08 6.98
N ARG A 212 25.08 13.10 8.12
CA ARG A 212 25.32 12.16 9.23
C ARG A 212 24.01 11.74 9.88
N ILE A 213 24.01 10.55 10.45
CA ILE A 213 22.91 9.99 11.23
C ILE A 213 23.48 9.49 12.55
N LYS A 214 22.81 9.80 13.66
CA LYS A 214 23.08 9.24 14.97
C LYS A 214 21.87 8.45 15.42
N VAL A 215 22.11 7.23 15.88
CA VAL A 215 21.08 6.32 16.39
C VAL A 215 21.48 5.91 17.80
N THR A 216 20.59 6.14 18.75
CA THR A 216 20.69 5.62 20.11
C THR A 216 19.76 4.42 20.22
N ALA A 217 20.26 3.30 20.70
CA ALA A 217 19.48 2.07 20.89
C ALA A 217 19.65 1.53 22.32
N GLU A 218 18.66 0.78 22.79
CA GLU A 218 18.77 0.02 24.04
C GLU A 218 19.92 -1.00 23.94
N PRO A 219 20.70 -1.18 25.02
CA PRO A 219 21.72 -2.20 25.07
C PRO A 219 21.09 -3.60 24.97
N ARG A 220 21.83 -4.54 24.38
CA ARG A 220 21.48 -5.95 24.29
C ARG A 220 22.59 -6.81 24.88
N PRO A 221 22.29 -8.02 25.37
CA PRO A 221 23.29 -8.91 25.98
C PRO A 221 24.30 -9.48 24.97
N TYR A 222 24.10 -9.23 23.67
CA TYR A 222 24.98 -9.68 22.58
C TYR A 222 25.63 -8.50 21.86
N VAL A 223 26.73 -8.75 21.14
CA VAL A 223 27.46 -7.72 20.38
C VAL A 223 26.59 -7.18 19.25
N GLN A 224 26.31 -5.88 19.30
CA GLN A 224 25.58 -5.16 18.26
C GLN A 224 26.56 -4.60 17.23
N LYS A 225 26.41 -4.94 15.95
CA LYS A 225 27.22 -4.39 14.85
C LYS A 225 26.34 -3.61 13.88
N PHE A 226 26.72 -2.36 13.61
CA PHE A 226 26.18 -1.62 12.48
C PHE A 226 26.84 -2.11 11.19
N ARG A 227 26.03 -2.48 10.19
CA ARG A 227 26.49 -2.70 8.82
C ARG A 227 25.93 -1.59 7.95
N THR A 228 26.81 -0.82 7.31
CA THR A 228 26.44 0.02 6.17
C THR A 228 26.23 -0.88 4.96
N VAL A 229 25.09 -0.72 4.29
CA VAL A 229 24.78 -1.34 3.00
C VAL A 229 25.30 -0.42 1.90
#